data_AF-A0A847Z3G2-F1
#
_entry.id   AF-A0A847Z3G2-F1
#
_cell.length_a   1.000
_cell.length_b   1.000
_cell.length_c   1.000
_cell.angle_alpha   90.00
_cell.angle_beta   90.00
_cell.angle_gamma   90.00
#
_symmetry.space_group_name_H-M   'P 1'
#
loop_
_entity.id
_entity.type
_entity.pdbx_description
1 polymer ?
#
loop_
_entity_poly.entity_id
_entity_poly.type
_entity_poly.pdbx_seq_one_letter_code
_entity_poly.pdbx_strand_id
1 'polypeptide(L)' 'MEKIFDDYGIEIIKNEDKYIIKVDSGGLLSKIDEIEVSEEDGIKAQQGPQMATEVLIKYKNLKRHNK' A
#
# COMPACT_ATOMS: atom_id res chain seq x y z
N MET A 1 6.21 14.32 3.30
CA MET A 1 5.50 13.46 2.32
C MET A 1 6.14 13.61 0.95
N GLU A 2 6.78 12.56 0.46
CA GLU A 2 7.35 12.46 -0.87
C GLU A 2 6.79 11.21 -1.57
N LYS A 3 6.30 11.36 -2.80
CA LYS A 3 5.88 10.21 -3.62
C LYS A 3 7.14 9.54 -4.16
N ILE A 4 7.39 8.31 -3.73
CA ILE A 4 8.59 7.55 -4.12
C ILE A 4 8.29 6.50 -5.20
N PHE A 5 7.01 6.12 -5.36
CA PHE A 5 6.59 5.12 -6.33
C PHE A 5 5.14 5.33 -6.74
N ASP A 6 4.83 5.07 -8.00
CA ASP A 6 3.50 5.21 -8.59
C ASP A 6 3.41 4.31 -9.82
N ASP A 7 3.04 3.05 -9.60
CA ASP A 7 2.88 2.05 -10.65
C ASP A 7 1.97 0.92 -10.16
N TYR A 8 1.50 0.06 -11.06
CA TYR A 8 0.69 -1.13 -10.74
C TYR A 8 -0.64 -0.82 -10.03
N GLY A 9 -1.14 0.42 -10.14
CA GLY A 9 -2.34 0.87 -9.44
C GLY A 9 -2.13 1.12 -7.95
N ILE A 10 -0.88 1.23 -7.51
CA ILE A 10 -0.52 1.66 -6.15
C ILE A 10 0.37 2.90 -6.19
N GLU A 11 0.17 3.78 -5.21
CA GLU A 11 1.03 4.94 -4.97
C GLU A 11 1.70 4.77 -3.61
N ILE A 12 3.03 4.90 -3.55
CA ILE A 12 3.79 4.81 -2.30
C ILE A 12 4.34 6.18 -1.94
N ILE A 13 4.00 6.60 -0.73
CA ILE A 13 4.42 7.87 -0.15
C ILE A 13 5.31 7.58 1.05
N LYS A 14 6.51 8.18 1.05
CA LYS A 14 7.39 8.22 2.22
C LYS A 14 7.10 9.48 3.03
N ASN A 15 6.85 9.32 4.32
CA ASN A 15 6.65 10.43 5.25
C ASN A 15 7.57 10.26 6.46
N GLU A 16 8.71 10.95 6.45
CA GLU A 16 9.78 10.83 7.45
C GLU A 16 10.22 9.36 7.62
N ASP A 17 9.65 8.65 8.59
CA ASP A 17 9.92 7.24 8.92
C ASP A 17 8.80 6.26 8.52
N LYS A 18 7.74 6.75 7.86
CA LYS A 18 6.55 5.95 7.53
C LYS A 18 6.40 5.76 6.02
N TYR A 19 6.08 4.54 5.63
CA TYR A 19 5.71 4.21 4.25
C TYR A 19 4.21 4.03 4.19
N ILE A 20 3.56 4.73 3.25
CA ILE A 20 2.12 4.70 3.06
C ILE A 20 1.85 4.23 1.64
N ILE A 21 1.10 3.14 1.50
CA ILE A 21 0.60 2.66 0.21
C ILE A 21 -0.83 3.15 0.05
N LYS A 22 -1.10 3.86 -1.03
CA LYS A 22 -2.41 4.27 -1.51
C LYS A 22 -2.84 3.34 -2.63
N VAL A 23 -4.02 2.77 -2.51
CA VAL A 23 -4.64 1.96 -3.55
C VAL A 23 -6.09 2.38 -3.73
N ASP A 24 -6.52 2.53 -4.98
CA ASP A 24 -7.94 2.74 -5.26
C ASP A 24 -8.65 1.38 -5.15
N SER A 25 -9.55 1.26 -4.17
CA SER A 25 -10.27 0.01 -3.88
C SER A 25 -11.42 -0.26 -4.85
N GLY A 26 -11.59 0.54 -5.93
CA GLY A 26 -12.51 0.26 -7.03
C GLY A 26 -13.99 0.20 -6.63
N GLY A 27 -14.40 0.94 -5.60
CA GLY A 27 -15.78 0.99 -5.12
C GLY A 27 -16.68 1.94 -5.91
N LEU A 28 -18.01 1.81 -5.73
CA LEU A 28 -19.04 2.75 -6.23
C LEU A 28 -18.78 4.22 -5.82
N LEU A 29 -18.05 4.41 -4.73
CA LEU A 29 -17.45 5.68 -4.33
C LEU A 29 -15.94 5.46 -4.39
N SER A 30 -15.23 6.28 -5.15
CA SER A 30 -13.75 6.28 -5.21
C SER A 30 -13.20 6.36 -3.79
N LYS A 31 -12.76 5.20 -3.28
CA LYS A 31 -12.20 5.05 -1.95
C LYS A 31 -10.74 4.72 -2.14
N ILE A 32 -9.91 5.70 -1.82
CA ILE A 32 -8.48 5.54 -1.71
C ILE A 32 -8.23 4.93 -0.33
N ASP A 33 -7.78 3.68 -0.30
CA ASP A 33 -7.32 3.04 0.92
C ASP A 33 -5.85 3.45 1.15
N GLU A 34 -5.61 4.14 2.26
CA GLU A 34 -4.27 4.41 2.78
C GLU A 34 -3.88 3.31 3.76
N ILE A 35 -2.74 2.67 3.51
CA ILE A 35 -2.21 1.58 4.31
C ILE A 35 -0.80 1.97 4.72
N GLU A 36 -0.61 2.23 6.02
CA GLU A 36 0.72 2.38 6.59
C GLU A 36 1.40 1.00 6.64
N VAL A 37 2.59 0.93 6.06
CA VAL A 37 3.42 -0.27 5.97
C VAL A 37 4.81 0.01 6.55
N SER A 38 5.52 -1.05 6.93
CA SER A 38 6.94 -0.96 7.27
C SER A 38 7.78 -0.59 6.05
N GLU A 39 8.98 -0.05 6.27
CA GLU A 39 9.93 0.26 5.20
C GLU A 39 10.24 -0.98 4.34
N GLU A 40 10.43 -2.15 4.96
CA GLU A 40 10.67 -3.40 4.25
C GLU A 40 9.54 -3.77 3.29
N ASP A 41 8.28 -3.65 3.74
CA ASP A 41 7.12 -3.93 2.90
C ASP A 41 6.94 -2.85 1.82
N GLY A 42 7.26 -1.58 2.12
CA GLY A 42 7.25 -0.49 1.16
C GLY A 42 8.29 -0.67 0.06
N ILE A 43 9.49 -1.16 0.38
CA ILE A 43 10.53 -1.52 -0.60
C ILE A 43 10.10 -2.76 -1.39
N LYS A 44 9.54 -3.77 -0.71
CA LYS A 44 9.04 -4.99 -1.37
C LYS A 44 7.96 -4.65 -2.41
N ALA A 45 7.02 -3.78 -2.09
CA ALA A 45 5.96 -3.36 -3.00
C ALA A 45 6.49 -2.69 -4.30
N GLN A 46 7.68 -2.08 -4.26
CA GLN A 46 8.32 -1.46 -5.44
C GLN A 46 8.97 -2.48 -6.37
N GLN A 47 9.23 -3.71 -5.90
CA GLN A 47 9.94 -4.72 -6.71
C GLN A 47 9.10 -5.29 -7.85
N GLY A 48 7.78 -5.10 -7.83
CA GLY A 48 6.89 -5.49 -8.91
C GLY A 48 5.44 -5.67 -8.48
N PRO A 49 4.53 -5.88 -9.46
CA PRO A 49 3.09 -5.95 -9.21
C PRO A 49 2.68 -7.12 -8.31
N GLN A 50 3.40 -8.24 -8.41
CA GLN A 50 3.18 -9.42 -7.56
C GLN A 50 3.51 -9.10 -6.10
N MET A 51 4.66 -8.45 -5.88
CA MET A 51 5.12 -8.09 -4.54
C MET A 51 4.24 -7.01 -3.91
N ALA A 52 3.82 -6.00 -4.69
CA ALA A 52 2.82 -5.02 -4.29
C ALA A 52 1.52 -5.70 -3.83
N THR A 53 1.04 -6.67 -4.60
CA THR A 53 -0.17 -7.44 -4.28
C THR A 53 -0.02 -8.25 -2.98
N GLU A 54 1.12 -8.93 -2.79
CA GLU A 54 1.40 -9.67 -1.55
C GLU A 54 1.36 -8.76 -0.32
N VAL A 55 1.98 -7.59 -0.41
CA VAL A 55 1.97 -6.59 0.67
C VAL A 55 0.53 -6.15 0.94
N LEU A 56 -0.23 -5.76 -0.09
CA LEU A 56 -1.64 -5.37 0.09
C LEU A 56 -2.47 -6.47 0.76
N ILE A 57 -2.32 -7.73 0.35
CA ILE A 57 -3.04 -8.87 0.93
C ILE A 57 -2.65 -9.06 2.40
N LYS A 58 -1.35 -8.98 2.74
CA LYS A 58 -0.85 -9.08 4.12
C LYS A 58 -1.54 -8.09 5.05
N TYR A 59 -1.58 -6.81 4.67
CA TYR A 59 -2.20 -5.75 5.49
C TYR A 59 -3.74 -5.81 5.46
N LYS A 60 -4.35 -6.24 4.36
CA LYS A 60 -5.80 -6.44 4.29
C LYS A 60 -6.27 -7.59 5.18
N ASN A 61 -5.51 -8.67 5.27
CA ASN A 61 -5.79 -9.79 6.17
C ASN A 61 -5.61 -9.40 7.64
N LEU A 62 -4.59 -8.59 7.96
CA LEU A 62 -4.42 -7.99 9.29
C LEU A 62 -5.64 -7.16 9.72
N LYS A 63 -6.18 -6.30 8.84
CA LYS A 63 -7.43 -5.56 9.12
C LYS A 63 -8.64 -6.48 9.33
N ARG A 64 -8.69 -7.63 8.65
CA ARG A 64 -9.84 -8.55 8.68
C ARG A 64 -9.87 -9.43 9.93
N HIS A 65 -8.72 -9.71 10.54
CA HIS A 65 -8.61 -10.58 11.72
C HIS A 65 -8.88 -9.86 13.06
N ASN A 66 -8.93 -8.52 13.06
CA ASN A 66 -9.27 -7.70 14.24
C ASN A 66 -10.78 -7.40 14.36
N LYS A 67 -11.65 -8.23 13.78
CA LYS A 67 -13.11 -8.07 13.83
C LYS A 67 -13.77 -9.32 14.37
#